data_AF-A0A7Y4Y139-F1
#
_entry.id   AF-A0A7Y4Y139-F1
#
_cell.length_a   1.000
_cell.length_b   1.000
_cell.length_c   1.000
_cell.angle_alpha   90.00
_cell.angle_beta   90.00
_cell.angle_gamma   90.00
#
_symmetry.space_group_name_H-M   'P 1'
#
loop_
_entity.id
_entity.type
_entity.pdbx_description
1 polymer ?
#
loop_
_entity_poly.entity_id
_entity_poly.type
_entity_poly.pdbx_seq_one_letter_code
_entity_poly.pdbx_strand_id
1 'polypeptide(L)'
;MKLQVPFIQLPLLFDGAALAQEIDALGESVWKPHPQGFAGNSMLPLLAVNGDPDNEAFSGQMRPTPHLQRCPYMLQTLASFGATIGRTRLMRLAGQAEVARHADQGYYWAERVRVHVPLVTQPTVAFECDGHTIHMAAGECWIFDTWRQHRVLNDAVQSRIHLVCDTVGGGAFWDMVTHGRAHDAPHDGWVPKRIAPDALAPREFACESVNVPAVMSPWELSQHLSFLIAEALPHPQLALLQQRAGQLIRQWKGLWAQYGDAAEGRAKFRAAFDAFAVSVRGPGQGVILRNEMPWFQVMMVMISRVAVAPADARAAGRAAGEYA
;
A
#
# COMPACT_ATOMS: atom_id res chain seq x y z
N MET A 1 3.71 -2.80 -3.50
CA MET A 1 5.14 -3.17 -3.38
C MET A 1 5.35 -4.50 -4.09
N LYS A 2 6.47 -4.67 -4.81
CA LYS A 2 6.80 -5.92 -5.50
C LYS A 2 7.37 -6.95 -4.54
N LEU A 3 6.91 -8.20 -4.62
CA LEU A 3 7.41 -9.34 -3.83
C LEU A 3 7.99 -10.43 -4.75
N GLN A 4 8.76 -11.36 -4.17
CA GLN A 4 9.36 -12.46 -4.92
C GLN A 4 8.31 -13.49 -5.38
N VAL A 5 7.31 -13.74 -4.54
CA VAL A 5 6.16 -14.62 -4.82
C VAL A 5 4.86 -13.83 -4.72
N PRO A 6 3.77 -14.28 -5.38
CA PRO A 6 2.48 -13.60 -5.35
C PRO A 6 1.93 -13.39 -3.93
N PHE A 7 2.05 -14.39 -3.05
CA PHE A 7 1.48 -14.38 -1.72
C PHE A 7 2.46 -14.97 -0.69
N ILE A 8 2.51 -14.36 0.49
CA ILE A 8 3.28 -14.86 1.64
C ILE A 8 2.36 -14.86 2.86
N GLN A 9 2.21 -16.03 3.49
CA GLN A 9 1.57 -16.17 4.79
C GLN A 9 2.59 -15.83 5.88
N LEU A 10 2.30 -14.81 6.69
CA LEU A 10 3.13 -14.45 7.83
C LEU A 10 2.89 -15.44 8.99
N PRO A 11 3.89 -15.73 9.83
CA PRO A 11 3.81 -16.71 10.90
C PRO A 11 3.04 -16.18 12.14
N LEU A 12 1.89 -15.56 11.90
CA LEU A 12 0.95 -15.07 12.91
C LEU A 12 -0.44 -15.64 12.64
N LEU A 13 -1.11 -16.05 13.72
CA LEU A 13 -2.49 -16.51 13.69
C LEU A 13 -3.28 -15.84 14.80
N PHE A 14 -4.34 -15.14 14.44
CA PHE A 14 -5.21 -14.40 15.34
C PHE A 14 -6.53 -15.14 15.57
N ASP A 15 -7.24 -14.76 16.62
CA ASP A 15 -8.63 -15.14 16.85
C ASP A 15 -9.54 -14.24 16.02
N GLY A 16 -9.85 -14.68 14.80
CA GLY A 16 -10.68 -13.90 13.88
C GLY A 16 -12.07 -13.59 14.43
N ALA A 17 -12.65 -14.48 15.26
CA ALA A 17 -13.94 -14.28 15.87
C ALA A 17 -13.90 -13.18 16.95
N ALA A 18 -12.86 -13.18 17.79
CA ALA A 18 -12.67 -12.12 18.78
C ALA A 18 -12.45 -10.74 18.11
N LEU A 19 -11.68 -10.69 17.02
CA LEU A 19 -11.52 -9.45 16.24
C LEU A 19 -12.86 -9.00 15.64
N ALA A 20 -13.64 -9.91 15.05
CA ALA A 20 -14.95 -9.58 14.50
C ALA A 20 -15.91 -9.02 15.56
N GLN A 21 -15.92 -9.60 16.77
CA GLN A 21 -16.72 -9.11 17.90
C GLN A 21 -16.37 -7.66 18.29
N GLU A 22 -15.08 -7.29 18.31
CA GLU A 22 -14.69 -5.90 18.58
C GLU A 22 -15.23 -4.93 17.52
N ILE A 23 -15.27 -5.37 16.27
CA ILE A 23 -15.77 -4.54 15.16
C ILE A 23 -17.29 -4.42 15.21
N ASP A 24 -18.00 -5.51 15.49
CA ASP A 24 -19.45 -5.48 15.68
C ASP A 24 -19.85 -4.53 16.81
N ALA A 25 -19.07 -4.49 17.91
CA ALA A 25 -19.29 -3.59 19.04
C ALA A 25 -19.08 -2.09 18.70
N LEU A 26 -18.41 -1.75 17.60
CA LEU A 26 -18.32 -0.36 17.13
C LEU A 26 -19.64 0.11 16.49
N GLY A 27 -20.44 -0.81 15.97
CA GLY A 27 -21.70 -0.54 15.28
C GLY A 27 -21.54 -0.10 13.82
N GLU A 28 -22.66 0.03 13.12
CA GLU A 28 -22.65 0.31 11.68
C GLU A 28 -22.30 1.77 11.33
N SER A 29 -22.53 2.72 12.25
CA SER A 29 -22.39 4.16 12.00
C SER A 29 -20.96 4.65 11.74
N VAL A 30 -19.96 3.82 12.05
CA VAL A 30 -18.53 4.15 11.83
C VAL A 30 -18.02 3.70 10.47
N TRP A 31 -18.79 2.90 9.74
CA TRP A 31 -18.47 2.48 8.38
C TRP A 31 -18.77 3.59 7.38
N LYS A 32 -17.88 3.73 6.39
CA LYS A 32 -17.97 4.73 5.33
C LYS A 32 -17.99 4.05 3.97
N PRO A 33 -18.63 4.66 2.95
CA PRO A 33 -18.47 4.20 1.58
C PRO A 33 -17.00 4.15 1.20
N HIS A 34 -16.61 3.20 0.35
CA HIS A 34 -15.27 3.22 -0.23
C HIS A 34 -15.03 4.56 -0.96
N PRO A 35 -13.83 5.16 -0.93
CA PRO A 35 -13.57 6.50 -1.49
C PRO A 35 -13.84 6.59 -3.00
N GLN A 36 -13.80 5.46 -3.68
CA GLN A 36 -14.08 5.34 -5.12
C GLN A 36 -15.55 5.02 -5.43
N GLY A 37 -16.39 4.84 -4.42
CA GLY A 37 -17.80 4.52 -4.58
C GLY A 37 -18.08 3.15 -5.17
N PHE A 38 -17.13 2.21 -5.09
CA PHE A 38 -17.34 0.84 -5.57
C PHE A 38 -18.51 0.20 -4.84
N ALA A 39 -19.48 -0.28 -5.61
CA ALA A 39 -20.70 -0.87 -5.08
C ALA A 39 -20.38 -2.05 -4.14
N GLY A 40 -21.01 -2.08 -2.98
CA GLY A 40 -20.77 -3.12 -1.98
C GLY A 40 -19.44 -3.00 -1.22
N ASN A 41 -18.64 -1.94 -1.44
CA ASN A 41 -17.38 -1.74 -0.74
C ASN A 41 -17.51 -0.62 0.30
N SER A 42 -17.18 -0.93 1.55
CA SER A 42 -17.16 0.03 2.65
C SER A 42 -15.91 -0.15 3.50
N MET A 43 -15.49 0.92 4.17
CA MET A 43 -14.29 0.90 4.99
C MET A 43 -14.48 1.58 6.34
N LEU A 44 -13.62 1.19 7.28
CA LEU A 44 -13.53 1.79 8.62
C LEU A 44 -12.05 2.15 8.87
N PRO A 45 -11.68 3.45 8.80
CA PRO A 45 -10.33 3.92 9.11
C PRO A 45 -9.93 3.62 10.56
N LEU A 46 -8.79 2.96 10.76
CA LEU A 46 -8.23 2.64 12.07
C LEU A 46 -6.99 3.49 12.38
N LEU A 47 -6.11 3.71 11.39
CA LEU A 47 -4.99 4.64 11.45
C LEU A 47 -5.09 5.65 10.31
N ALA A 48 -5.15 6.93 10.66
CA ALA A 48 -5.40 8.04 9.74
C ALA A 48 -4.57 9.28 10.10
N VAL A 49 -4.55 10.29 9.23
CA VAL A 49 -3.80 11.53 9.46
C VAL A 49 -4.35 12.23 10.71
N ASN A 50 -3.48 12.47 11.68
CA ASN A 50 -3.77 13.01 13.00
C ASN A 50 -4.84 12.22 13.80
N GLY A 51 -5.15 10.98 13.39
CA GLY A 51 -6.18 10.16 14.03
C GLY A 51 -7.60 10.55 13.64
N ASP A 52 -7.76 11.43 12.65
CA ASP A 52 -9.07 11.84 12.14
C ASP A 52 -9.61 10.78 11.16
N PRO A 53 -10.69 10.04 11.51
CA PRO A 53 -11.25 9.02 10.63
C PRO A 53 -11.90 9.61 9.38
N ASP A 54 -12.14 10.92 9.29
CA ASP A 54 -12.62 11.60 8.07
C ASP A 54 -11.47 12.05 7.16
N ASN A 55 -10.22 11.95 7.63
CA ASN A 55 -9.05 12.36 6.85
C ASN A 55 -8.37 11.17 6.15
N GLU A 56 -8.74 10.97 4.89
CA GLU A 56 -8.21 9.88 4.06
C GLU A 56 -6.92 10.22 3.31
N ALA A 57 -6.27 11.34 3.64
CA ALA A 57 -5.04 11.75 2.99
C ALA A 57 -3.93 10.72 3.19
N PHE A 58 -3.11 10.55 2.15
CA PHE A 58 -1.92 9.72 2.21
C PHE A 58 -0.78 10.36 2.97
N SER A 59 -0.70 11.69 2.97
CA SER A 59 0.40 12.45 3.56
C SER A 59 0.00 13.03 4.92
N GLY A 60 0.85 12.85 5.91
CA GLY A 60 0.69 13.42 7.25
C GLY A 60 1.04 12.43 8.36
N GLN A 61 1.05 12.92 9.59
CA GLN A 61 1.34 12.09 10.75
C GLN A 61 0.21 11.10 11.01
N MET A 62 0.48 9.82 10.89
CA MET A 62 -0.51 8.78 11.14
C MET A 62 -0.68 8.57 12.65
N ARG A 63 -1.94 8.47 13.10
CA ARG A 63 -2.29 8.18 14.50
C ARG A 63 -3.51 7.27 14.60
N PRO A 64 -3.66 6.51 15.71
CA PRO A 64 -4.88 5.77 16.02
C PRO A 64 -6.10 6.67 16.02
N THR A 65 -7.16 6.21 15.36
CA THR A 65 -8.48 6.85 15.41
C THR A 65 -9.16 6.54 16.75
N PRO A 66 -10.17 7.32 17.15
CA PRO A 66 -11.01 6.99 18.31
C PRO A 66 -11.69 5.62 18.19
N HIS A 67 -11.93 5.13 16.96
CA HIS A 67 -12.50 3.80 16.73
C HIS A 67 -11.48 2.70 17.09
N LEU A 68 -10.24 2.81 16.63
CA LEU A 68 -9.19 1.85 16.95
C LEU A 68 -8.89 1.78 18.47
N GLN A 69 -8.97 2.91 19.17
CA GLN A 69 -8.76 2.97 20.62
C GLN A 69 -9.76 2.15 21.43
N ARG A 70 -10.93 1.82 20.85
CA ARG A 70 -11.97 1.00 21.46
C ARG A 70 -11.80 -0.51 21.19
N CYS A 71 -10.78 -0.89 20.42
CA CYS A 71 -10.53 -2.27 19.99
C CYS A 71 -9.18 -2.76 20.56
N PRO A 72 -9.13 -3.18 21.84
CA PRO A 72 -7.88 -3.57 22.50
C PRO A 72 -7.17 -4.73 21.82
N TYR A 73 -7.90 -5.71 21.28
CA TYR A 73 -7.31 -6.84 20.57
C TYR A 73 -6.85 -6.47 19.16
N MET A 74 -7.54 -5.55 18.48
CA MET A 74 -7.03 -4.95 17.25
C MET A 74 -5.72 -4.18 17.49
N LEU A 75 -5.61 -3.42 18.57
CA LEU A 75 -4.36 -2.74 18.95
C LEU A 75 -3.22 -3.74 19.22
N GLN A 76 -3.51 -4.83 19.94
CA GLN A 76 -2.55 -5.93 20.17
C GLN A 76 -2.12 -6.60 18.84
N THR A 77 -3.07 -6.78 17.92
CA THR A 77 -2.81 -7.34 16.57
C THR A 77 -1.83 -6.46 15.81
N LEU A 78 -2.06 -5.15 15.75
CA LEU A 78 -1.15 -4.20 15.09
C LEU A 78 0.23 -4.16 15.79
N ALA A 79 0.26 -4.17 17.12
CA ALA A 79 1.51 -4.22 17.90
C ALA A 79 2.35 -5.48 17.62
N SER A 80 1.69 -6.61 17.31
CA SER A 80 2.38 -7.87 17.03
C SER A 80 3.16 -7.89 15.70
N PHE A 81 2.90 -6.95 14.79
CA PHE A 81 3.58 -6.90 13.49
C PHE A 81 5.05 -6.47 13.58
N GLY A 82 5.47 -5.80 14.67
CA GLY A 82 6.85 -5.32 14.80
C GLY A 82 7.26 -4.34 13.70
N ALA A 83 6.32 -3.51 13.25
CA ALA A 83 6.46 -2.65 12.08
C ALA A 83 6.13 -1.17 12.40
N THR A 84 6.62 -0.26 11.57
CA THR A 84 6.13 1.13 11.55
C THR A 84 4.89 1.20 10.68
N ILE A 85 3.74 1.48 11.29
CA ILE A 85 2.43 1.34 10.66
C ILE A 85 1.98 2.65 9.99
N GLY A 86 1.54 2.53 8.74
CA GLY A 86 0.92 3.59 7.96
C GLY A 86 -0.61 3.47 7.97
N ARG A 87 -1.25 3.85 6.86
CA ARG A 87 -2.71 3.84 6.75
C ARG A 87 -3.24 2.42 7.01
N THR A 88 -4.16 2.33 7.97
CA THR A 88 -4.75 1.06 8.38
C THR A 88 -6.26 1.20 8.43
N ARG A 89 -6.98 0.23 7.88
CA ARG A 89 -8.44 0.25 7.79
C ARG A 89 -9.01 -1.16 7.74
N LEU A 90 -10.27 -1.31 8.11
CA LEU A 90 -11.03 -2.50 7.77
C LEU A 90 -11.67 -2.28 6.39
N MET A 91 -11.60 -3.31 5.56
CA MET A 91 -12.18 -3.32 4.22
C MET A 91 -13.28 -4.37 4.18
N ARG A 92 -14.53 -3.91 4.05
CA ARG A 92 -15.71 -4.75 3.91
C ARG A 92 -16.15 -4.79 2.45
N LEU A 93 -16.28 -6.01 1.93
CA LEU A 93 -16.79 -6.29 0.59
C LEU A 93 -18.08 -7.08 0.76
N ALA A 94 -19.19 -6.53 0.26
CA ALA A 94 -20.51 -7.15 0.31
C ALA A 94 -20.51 -8.49 -0.42
N GLY A 95 -21.53 -9.31 -0.14
CA GLY A 95 -21.78 -10.51 -0.91
C GLY A 95 -22.01 -10.19 -2.38
N GLN A 96 -21.53 -11.08 -3.25
CA GLN A 96 -21.60 -10.99 -4.71
C GLN A 96 -20.87 -9.77 -5.30
N ALA A 97 -19.98 -9.14 -4.52
CA ALA A 97 -19.17 -8.02 -4.97
C ALA A 97 -17.74 -8.45 -5.29
N GLU A 98 -17.09 -7.66 -6.13
CA GLU A 98 -15.69 -7.87 -6.52
C GLU A 98 -14.86 -6.59 -6.38
N VAL A 99 -13.55 -6.79 -6.29
CA VAL A 99 -12.56 -5.77 -6.60
C VAL A 99 -11.96 -6.16 -7.94
N ALA A 100 -12.20 -5.33 -8.95
CA ALA A 100 -11.76 -5.58 -10.33
C ALA A 100 -10.24 -5.75 -10.43
N ARG A 101 -9.78 -6.38 -11.52
CA ARG A 101 -8.36 -6.60 -11.76
C ARG A 101 -7.61 -5.28 -11.92
N HIS A 102 -6.61 -5.06 -11.08
CA HIS A 102 -5.78 -3.84 -11.06
C HIS A 102 -4.38 -4.13 -10.51
N ALA A 103 -3.51 -3.11 -10.57
CA ALA A 103 -2.22 -3.09 -9.88
C ALA A 103 -2.04 -1.74 -9.17
N ASP A 104 -1.46 -1.77 -7.96
CA ASP A 104 -1.25 -0.56 -7.16
C ASP A 104 -0.06 0.22 -7.69
N GLN A 105 -0.30 1.40 -8.28
CA GLN A 105 0.71 2.20 -9.00
C GLN A 105 1.16 3.46 -8.27
N GLY A 106 0.41 3.91 -7.27
CA GLY A 106 0.71 5.13 -6.53
C GLY A 106 2.02 5.05 -5.74
N TYR A 107 2.70 6.20 -5.59
CA TYR A 107 3.91 6.37 -4.78
C TYR A 107 3.82 5.64 -3.43
N TYR A 108 2.68 5.78 -2.75
CA TYR A 108 2.48 5.26 -1.40
C TYR A 108 2.73 3.74 -1.33
N TRP A 109 2.25 2.97 -2.30
CA TRP A 109 2.39 1.51 -2.33
C TRP A 109 3.67 1.03 -3.00
N ALA A 110 4.45 1.90 -3.63
CA ALA A 110 5.77 1.51 -4.14
C ALA A 110 6.64 0.98 -2.99
N GLU A 111 6.57 1.64 -1.83
CA GLU A 111 7.42 1.39 -0.66
C GLU A 111 6.70 0.70 0.51
N ARG A 112 5.42 0.36 0.35
CA ARG A 112 4.61 -0.21 1.43
C ARG A 112 4.04 -1.54 1.05
N VAL A 113 4.25 -2.51 1.93
CA VAL A 113 3.54 -3.78 1.88
C VAL A 113 2.21 -3.62 2.59
N ARG A 114 1.23 -4.38 2.13
CA ARG A 114 -0.11 -4.40 2.69
C ARG A 114 -0.36 -5.71 3.40
N VAL A 115 -0.45 -5.65 4.73
CA VAL A 115 -0.80 -6.79 5.58
C VAL A 115 -2.31 -6.97 5.60
N HIS A 116 -2.76 -8.20 5.39
CA HIS A 116 -4.13 -8.64 5.44
C HIS A 116 -4.33 -9.59 6.61
N VAL A 117 -5.34 -9.30 7.44
CA VAL A 117 -5.87 -10.26 8.42
C VAL A 117 -7.37 -10.43 8.17
N PRO A 118 -7.85 -11.59 7.71
CA PRO A 118 -9.28 -11.85 7.55
C PRO A 118 -9.96 -11.97 8.91
N LEU A 119 -10.99 -11.16 9.15
CA LEU A 119 -11.83 -11.25 10.36
C LEU A 119 -13.09 -12.06 10.07
N VAL A 120 -13.79 -11.64 9.02
CA VAL A 120 -14.97 -12.32 8.47
C VAL A 120 -14.64 -12.69 7.03
N THR A 121 -14.68 -13.98 6.73
CA THR A 121 -14.36 -14.52 5.41
C THR A 121 -15.08 -15.85 5.25
N GLN A 122 -15.04 -16.41 4.05
CA GLN A 122 -15.63 -17.71 3.75
C GLN A 122 -14.85 -18.42 2.65
N PRO A 123 -14.91 -19.76 2.56
CA PRO A 123 -14.01 -20.53 1.69
C PRO A 123 -14.04 -20.15 0.20
N THR A 124 -15.13 -19.55 -0.27
CA THR A 124 -15.29 -19.13 -1.67
C THR A 124 -14.72 -17.73 -1.96
N VAL A 125 -14.33 -16.96 -0.94
CA VAL A 125 -13.59 -15.70 -1.16
C VAL A 125 -12.24 -16.02 -1.77
N ALA A 126 -12.02 -15.48 -2.96
CA ALA A 126 -10.83 -15.75 -3.77
C ALA A 126 -9.99 -14.47 -3.94
N PHE A 127 -8.72 -14.54 -3.54
CA PHE A 127 -7.69 -13.56 -3.86
C PHE A 127 -6.89 -14.07 -5.03
N GLU A 128 -6.91 -13.33 -6.14
CA GLU A 128 -6.12 -13.66 -7.32
C GLU A 128 -4.96 -12.68 -7.46
N CYS A 129 -3.75 -13.20 -7.67
CA CYS A 129 -2.57 -12.42 -8.01
C CYS A 129 -1.66 -13.26 -8.91
N ASP A 130 -1.30 -12.70 -10.07
CA ASP A 130 -0.37 -13.33 -11.02
C ASP A 130 -0.74 -14.75 -11.43
N GLY A 131 -2.02 -14.99 -11.70
CA GLY A 131 -2.54 -16.31 -12.11
C GLY A 131 -2.68 -17.32 -10.96
N HIS A 132 -2.31 -16.97 -9.73
CA HIS A 132 -2.55 -17.79 -8.55
C HIS A 132 -3.79 -17.32 -7.79
N THR A 133 -4.53 -18.25 -7.23
CA THR A 133 -5.72 -17.99 -6.42
C THR A 133 -5.56 -18.61 -5.04
N ILE A 134 -5.80 -17.84 -3.99
CA ILE A 134 -5.84 -18.35 -2.62
C ILE A 134 -7.13 -17.92 -1.91
N HIS A 135 -7.52 -18.73 -0.93
CA HIS A 135 -8.43 -18.32 0.13
C HIS A 135 -7.58 -17.94 1.36
N MET A 136 -7.82 -16.75 1.91
CA MET A 136 -7.25 -16.35 3.20
C MET A 136 -8.28 -16.64 4.30
N ALA A 137 -7.98 -17.59 5.18
CA ALA A 137 -8.88 -18.02 6.25
C ALA A 137 -8.89 -17.04 7.44
N ALA A 138 -9.96 -17.10 8.24
CA ALA A 138 -10.15 -16.21 9.38
C ALA A 138 -8.97 -16.30 10.36
N GLY A 139 -8.43 -15.14 10.75
CA GLY A 139 -7.31 -15.02 11.67
C GLY A 139 -5.93 -15.22 11.04
N GLU A 140 -5.82 -15.70 9.80
CA GLU A 140 -4.51 -15.79 9.14
C GLU A 140 -3.93 -14.41 8.85
N CYS A 141 -2.61 -14.34 8.68
CA CYS A 141 -1.91 -13.09 8.36
C CYS A 141 -1.18 -13.24 7.03
N TRP A 142 -1.45 -12.35 6.09
CA TRP A 142 -0.96 -12.45 4.71
C TRP A 142 -0.40 -11.12 4.21
N ILE A 143 0.58 -11.19 3.32
CA ILE A 143 0.95 -10.10 2.42
C ILE A 143 0.92 -10.64 0.98
N PHE A 144 0.74 -9.76 0.00
CA PHE A 144 0.79 -10.15 -1.39
C PHE A 144 1.41 -9.06 -2.26
N ASP A 145 1.85 -9.45 -3.45
CA ASP A 145 2.48 -8.57 -4.42
C ASP A 145 1.44 -7.64 -5.05
N THR A 146 1.30 -6.42 -4.54
CA THR A 146 0.36 -5.43 -5.10
C THR A 146 0.85 -4.77 -6.39
N TRP A 147 2.12 -4.99 -6.77
CA TRP A 147 2.66 -4.52 -8.04
C TRP A 147 2.20 -5.40 -9.21
N ARG A 148 1.92 -6.68 -8.96
CA ARG A 148 1.31 -7.59 -9.94
C ARG A 148 -0.20 -7.35 -10.03
N GLN A 149 -0.77 -7.74 -11.17
CA GLN A 149 -2.20 -7.66 -11.40
C GLN A 149 -2.94 -8.60 -10.45
N HIS A 150 -3.92 -8.05 -9.74
CA HIS A 150 -4.67 -8.77 -8.72
C HIS A 150 -6.13 -8.35 -8.67
N ARG A 151 -6.99 -9.26 -8.19
CA ARG A 151 -8.43 -9.03 -7.97
C ARG A 151 -8.93 -9.80 -6.76
N VAL A 152 -10.13 -9.45 -6.29
CA VAL A 152 -10.80 -10.14 -5.19
C VAL A 152 -12.23 -10.45 -5.58
N LEU A 153 -12.65 -11.70 -5.38
CA LEU A 153 -14.02 -12.13 -5.60
C LEU A 153 -14.64 -12.54 -4.26
N ASN A 154 -15.80 -11.96 -3.93
CA ASN A 154 -16.66 -12.45 -2.86
C ASN A 154 -17.98 -12.91 -3.50
N ASP A 155 -17.97 -14.12 -4.03
CA ASP A 155 -19.02 -14.66 -4.92
C ASP A 155 -20.32 -15.10 -4.21
N ALA A 156 -20.34 -15.10 -2.87
CA ALA A 156 -21.47 -15.58 -2.09
C ALA A 156 -22.23 -14.44 -1.38
N VAL A 157 -23.13 -14.77 -0.47
CA VAL A 157 -24.06 -13.81 0.15
C VAL A 157 -23.45 -13.05 1.34
N GLN A 158 -22.49 -13.65 2.07
CA GLN A 158 -21.97 -13.00 3.28
C GLN A 158 -20.96 -11.92 2.92
N SER A 159 -20.86 -10.90 3.78
CA SER A 159 -19.81 -9.90 3.64
C SER A 159 -18.46 -10.45 4.09
N ARG A 160 -17.39 -10.06 3.39
CA ARG A 160 -16.01 -10.30 3.79
C ARG A 160 -15.45 -9.04 4.45
N ILE A 161 -14.77 -9.18 5.59
CA ILE A 161 -14.09 -8.09 6.31
C ILE A 161 -12.65 -8.53 6.58
N HIS A 162 -11.67 -7.81 6.02
CA HIS A 162 -10.27 -7.95 6.44
C HIS A 162 -9.77 -6.63 7.03
N LEU A 163 -8.91 -6.75 8.03
CA LEU A 163 -7.93 -5.72 8.35
C LEU A 163 -6.97 -5.58 7.18
N VAL A 164 -6.71 -4.35 6.80
CA VAL A 164 -5.72 -3.96 5.80
C VAL A 164 -4.81 -2.91 6.44
N CYS A 165 -3.55 -3.30 6.64
CA CYS A 165 -2.54 -2.50 7.33
C CYS A 165 -1.37 -2.24 6.37
N ASP A 166 -1.25 -1.00 5.87
CA ASP A 166 -0.12 -0.59 5.04
C ASP A 166 1.08 -0.27 5.95
N THR A 167 2.27 -0.78 5.62
CA THR A 167 3.50 -0.56 6.40
C THR A 167 4.75 -0.56 5.51
N VAL A 168 5.73 0.26 5.88
CA VAL A 168 7.11 0.17 5.35
C VAL A 168 7.92 -0.98 5.98
N GLY A 169 7.35 -1.63 6.99
CA GLY A 169 7.98 -2.69 7.78
C GLY A 169 8.87 -2.13 8.88
N GLY A 170 10.02 -2.77 9.06
CA GLY A 170 10.98 -2.60 10.16
C GLY A 170 11.80 -3.87 10.29
N GLY A 171 12.88 -3.87 11.08
CA GLY A 171 13.75 -5.05 11.21
C GLY A 171 12.96 -6.31 11.60
N ALA A 172 12.20 -6.23 12.71
CA ALA A 172 11.40 -7.36 13.20
C ALA A 172 10.31 -7.80 12.20
N PHE A 173 9.67 -6.86 11.49
CA PHE A 173 8.70 -7.19 10.46
C PHE A 173 9.33 -7.94 9.29
N TRP A 174 10.46 -7.48 8.77
CA TRP A 174 11.13 -8.14 7.64
C TRP A 174 11.74 -9.48 8.04
N ASP A 175 12.24 -9.62 9.28
CA ASP A 175 12.60 -10.92 9.84
C ASP A 175 11.39 -11.86 9.85
N MET A 176 10.21 -11.38 10.27
CA MET A 176 8.98 -12.17 10.21
C MET A 176 8.59 -12.56 8.78
N VAL A 177 8.75 -11.67 7.80
CA VAL A 177 8.48 -11.98 6.38
C VAL A 177 9.41 -13.07 5.85
N THR A 178 10.70 -13.09 6.25
CA THR A 178 11.63 -14.15 5.83
C THR A 178 11.28 -15.53 6.38
N HIS A 179 10.59 -15.59 7.53
CA HIS A 179 10.02 -16.82 8.10
C HIS A 179 8.58 -17.09 7.63
N GLY A 180 8.06 -16.26 6.73
CA GLY A 180 6.76 -16.46 6.10
C GLY A 180 6.78 -17.65 5.13
N ARG A 181 5.59 -18.21 4.89
CA ARG A 181 5.39 -19.32 3.96
C ARG A 181 4.88 -18.79 2.63
N ALA A 182 5.54 -19.11 1.52
CA ALA A 182 4.96 -18.86 0.20
C ALA A 182 3.66 -19.66 0.04
N HIS A 183 2.67 -19.14 -0.69
CA HIS A 183 1.34 -19.79 -0.77
C HIS A 183 1.38 -21.23 -1.27
N ASP A 184 2.31 -21.54 -2.17
CA ASP A 184 2.53 -22.85 -2.79
C ASP A 184 3.57 -23.73 -2.08
N ALA A 185 4.22 -23.20 -1.04
CA ALA A 185 5.16 -23.99 -0.25
C ALA A 185 4.41 -24.96 0.68
N PRO A 186 4.92 -26.19 0.88
CA PRO A 186 4.34 -27.14 1.81
C PRO A 186 4.38 -26.60 3.25
N HIS A 187 3.50 -27.12 4.10
CA HIS A 187 3.42 -26.74 5.51
C HIS A 187 4.52 -27.35 6.39
N ASP A 188 5.55 -27.99 5.83
CA ASP A 188 6.65 -28.76 6.45
C ASP A 188 7.15 -28.26 7.82
N GLY A 189 6.39 -28.54 8.88
CA GLY A 189 6.68 -28.05 10.23
C GLY A 189 6.49 -26.54 10.45
N TRP A 190 6.00 -25.80 9.46
CA TRP A 190 5.67 -24.38 9.59
C TRP A 190 4.41 -24.21 10.44
N VAL A 191 4.57 -23.57 11.61
CA VAL A 191 3.48 -23.34 12.56
C VAL A 191 3.42 -21.85 12.88
N PRO A 192 2.29 -21.17 12.59
CA PRO A 192 2.15 -19.76 12.93
C PRO A 192 2.02 -19.58 14.44
N LYS A 193 2.58 -18.49 14.96
CA LYS A 193 2.41 -18.12 16.36
C LYS A 193 0.99 -17.64 16.59
N ARG A 194 0.24 -18.35 17.45
CA ARG A 194 -1.10 -17.92 17.86
C ARG A 194 -1.01 -16.75 18.83
N ILE A 195 -1.71 -15.67 18.52
CA ILE A 195 -1.85 -14.48 19.35
C ILE A 195 -3.30 -14.42 19.81
N ALA A 196 -3.62 -14.87 21.02
CA ALA A 196 -4.96 -14.76 21.59
C ALA A 196 -5.21 -13.38 22.22
N PRO A 197 -6.47 -12.95 22.41
CA PRO A 197 -6.76 -11.74 23.17
C PRO A 197 -6.14 -11.79 24.56
N ASP A 198 -5.35 -10.78 24.90
CA ASP A 198 -4.70 -10.67 26.20
C ASP A 198 -4.80 -9.24 26.73
N ALA A 199 -5.35 -9.12 27.94
CA ALA A 199 -5.52 -7.84 28.61
C ALA A 199 -4.19 -7.17 28.96
N LEU A 200 -3.12 -7.95 29.13
CA LEU A 200 -1.78 -7.49 29.54
C LEU A 200 -0.80 -7.35 28.36
N ALA A 201 -1.20 -7.77 27.15
CA ALA A 201 -0.32 -7.70 26.00
C ALA A 201 0.00 -6.24 25.60
N PRO A 202 1.21 -5.98 25.05
CA PRO A 202 1.54 -4.67 24.51
C PRO A 202 0.56 -4.25 23.40
N ARG A 203 0.19 -2.97 23.42
CA ARG A 203 -0.74 -2.34 22.46
C ARG A 203 -0.13 -1.13 21.74
N GLU A 204 1.14 -0.87 22.01
CA GLU A 204 1.90 0.22 21.41
C GLU A 204 2.62 -0.26 20.15
N PHE A 205 2.60 0.57 19.12
CA PHE A 205 3.31 0.35 17.87
C PHE A 205 3.73 1.70 17.28
N ALA A 206 4.81 1.67 16.49
CA ALA A 206 5.28 2.86 15.79
C ALA A 206 4.31 3.22 14.66
N CYS A 207 4.07 4.52 14.49
CA CYS A 207 3.27 5.05 13.39
C CYS A 207 4.14 5.89 12.46
N GLU A 208 3.83 5.88 11.17
CA GLU A 208 4.48 6.77 10.20
C GLU A 208 4.20 8.24 10.55
N SER A 209 5.25 9.01 10.84
CA SER A 209 5.17 10.47 11.05
C SER A 209 5.60 11.27 9.83
N VAL A 210 6.44 10.67 8.98
CA VAL A 210 6.93 11.20 7.71
C VAL A 210 6.75 10.12 6.66
N ASN A 211 5.91 10.38 5.66
CA ASN A 211 5.48 9.33 4.73
C ASN A 211 5.40 9.77 3.27
N VAL A 212 5.39 11.07 3.01
CA VAL A 212 5.46 11.68 1.68
C VAL A 212 6.42 12.87 1.78
N PRO A 213 7.47 12.96 0.94
CA PRO A 213 8.44 14.04 1.02
C PRO A 213 7.88 15.35 0.45
N ALA A 214 8.40 16.49 0.93
CA ALA A 214 8.12 17.78 0.30
C ALA A 214 8.78 17.91 -1.08
N VAL A 215 9.97 17.31 -1.23
CA VAL A 215 10.69 17.10 -2.48
C VAL A 215 11.34 15.73 -2.37
N MET A 216 11.13 14.84 -3.35
CA MET A 216 11.83 13.55 -3.38
C MET A 216 13.34 13.76 -3.36
N SER A 217 14.04 12.95 -2.58
CA SER A 217 15.50 12.97 -2.61
C SER A 217 16.00 12.48 -3.99
N PRO A 218 17.21 12.87 -4.43
CA PRO A 218 17.76 12.36 -5.69
C PRO A 218 17.96 10.84 -5.69
N TRP A 219 18.13 10.21 -4.52
CA TRP A 219 18.27 8.77 -4.41
C TRP A 219 16.94 8.05 -4.59
N GLU A 220 15.90 8.54 -3.92
CA GLU A 220 14.52 8.05 -4.04
C GLU A 220 13.99 8.18 -5.48
N LEU A 221 14.12 9.36 -6.09
CA LEU A 221 13.73 9.57 -7.48
C LEU A 221 14.49 8.62 -8.44
N SER A 222 15.80 8.41 -8.18
CA SER A 222 16.60 7.47 -8.95
C SER A 222 16.15 6.03 -8.78
N GLN A 223 15.75 5.62 -7.56
CA GLN A 223 15.23 4.28 -7.29
C GLN A 223 13.93 4.04 -8.07
N HIS A 224 12.94 4.94 -7.98
CA HIS A 224 11.68 4.78 -8.70
C HIS A 224 11.86 4.74 -10.22
N LEU A 225 12.67 5.63 -10.79
CA LEU A 225 12.92 5.63 -12.24
C LEU A 225 13.64 4.36 -12.69
N SER A 226 14.64 3.90 -11.92
CA SER A 226 15.37 2.67 -12.23
C SER A 226 14.47 1.44 -12.11
N PHE A 227 13.61 1.40 -11.10
CA PHE A 227 12.60 0.36 -10.92
C PHE A 227 11.66 0.28 -12.13
N LEU A 228 11.07 1.39 -12.55
CA LEU A 228 10.16 1.40 -13.70
C LEU A 228 10.84 0.99 -15.01
N ILE A 229 12.11 1.38 -15.22
CA ILE A 229 12.88 0.94 -16.39
C ILE A 229 13.16 -0.57 -16.32
N ALA A 230 13.52 -1.11 -15.16
CA ALA A 230 13.78 -2.54 -14.98
C ALA A 230 12.51 -3.40 -15.11
N GLU A 231 11.36 -2.85 -14.72
CA GLU A 231 10.06 -3.50 -14.86
C GLU A 231 9.45 -3.37 -16.27
N ALA A 232 10.07 -2.62 -17.18
CA ALA A 232 9.61 -2.55 -18.56
C ALA A 232 9.91 -3.85 -19.32
N LEU A 233 8.99 -4.26 -20.19
CA LEU A 233 9.24 -5.28 -21.21
C LEU A 233 10.29 -4.77 -22.21
N PRO A 234 11.07 -5.66 -22.87
CA PRO A 234 12.07 -5.25 -23.84
C PRO A 234 11.49 -4.31 -24.90
N HIS A 235 12.08 -3.12 -25.03
CA HIS A 235 11.62 -2.12 -25.98
C HIS A 235 12.79 -1.27 -26.53
N PRO A 236 12.82 -0.90 -27.82
CA PRO A 236 13.94 -0.17 -28.43
C PRO A 236 14.24 1.19 -27.77
N GLN A 237 13.23 1.81 -27.15
CA GLN A 237 13.37 3.13 -26.53
C GLN A 237 13.92 3.11 -25.09
N LEU A 238 14.14 1.94 -24.47
CA LEU A 238 14.57 1.87 -23.07
C LEU A 238 15.91 2.57 -22.82
N ALA A 239 16.88 2.43 -23.72
CA ALA A 239 18.17 3.10 -23.60
C ALA A 239 18.03 4.64 -23.61
N LEU A 240 17.13 5.17 -24.47
CA LEU A 240 16.83 6.60 -24.50
C LEU A 240 16.16 7.06 -23.21
N LEU A 241 15.16 6.31 -22.71
CA LEU A 241 14.50 6.62 -21.44
C LEU A 241 15.48 6.64 -20.27
N GLN A 242 16.38 5.66 -20.20
CA GLN A 242 17.43 5.59 -19.19
C GLN A 242 18.39 6.79 -19.28
N GLN A 243 18.77 7.20 -20.49
CA GLN A 243 19.60 8.39 -20.69
C GLN A 243 18.89 9.66 -20.19
N ARG A 244 17.59 9.83 -20.49
CA ARG A 244 16.79 10.98 -20.03
C ARG A 244 16.62 10.98 -18.52
N ALA A 245 16.37 9.83 -17.91
CA ALA A 245 16.31 9.68 -16.46
C ALA A 245 17.65 10.10 -15.82
N GLY A 246 18.78 9.65 -16.37
CA GLY A 246 20.11 10.05 -15.89
C GLY A 246 20.39 11.54 -16.00
N GLN A 247 19.87 12.23 -17.02
CA GLN A 247 19.95 13.69 -17.16
C GLN A 247 19.17 14.39 -16.04
N LEU A 248 17.92 13.97 -15.82
CA LEU A 248 17.10 14.50 -14.72
C LEU A 248 17.80 14.31 -13.37
N ILE A 249 18.30 13.10 -13.07
CA ILE A 249 18.93 12.82 -11.76
C ILE A 249 20.16 13.70 -11.52
N ARG A 250 20.98 13.98 -12.54
CA ARG A 250 22.13 14.90 -12.36
C ARG A 250 21.67 16.33 -12.05
N GLN A 251 20.66 16.83 -12.75
CA GLN A 251 20.07 18.14 -12.46
C GLN A 251 19.44 18.17 -11.06
N TRP A 252 18.70 17.13 -10.70
CA TRP A 252 18.04 16.98 -9.40
C TRP A 252 19.04 16.99 -8.25
N LYS A 253 20.18 16.31 -8.38
CA LYS A 253 21.26 16.33 -7.40
C LYS A 253 21.83 17.73 -7.17
N GLY A 254 22.02 18.51 -8.25
CA GLY A 254 22.46 19.90 -8.14
C GLY A 254 21.46 20.77 -7.38
N LEU A 255 20.17 20.64 -7.71
CA LEU A 255 19.10 21.34 -7.00
C LEU A 255 19.01 20.91 -5.52
N TRP A 256 19.12 19.61 -5.24
CA TRP A 256 19.10 19.07 -3.87
C TRP A 256 20.28 19.57 -3.03
N ALA A 257 21.49 19.61 -3.59
CA ALA A 257 22.65 20.16 -2.90
C ALA A 257 22.52 21.65 -2.59
N GLN A 258 21.76 22.39 -3.40
CA GLN A 258 21.51 23.83 -3.20
C GLN A 258 20.36 24.12 -2.24
N TYR A 259 19.26 23.37 -2.33
CA TYR A 259 17.99 23.70 -1.68
C TYR A 259 17.51 22.68 -0.64
N GLY A 260 18.04 21.46 -0.64
CA GLY A 260 17.42 20.35 0.09
C GLY A 260 15.96 20.18 -0.30
N ASP A 261 15.08 20.09 0.70
CA ASP A 261 13.62 20.04 0.57
C ASP A 261 12.92 21.39 0.84
N ALA A 262 13.69 22.47 0.89
CA ALA A 262 13.20 23.82 1.18
C ALA A 262 12.22 24.33 0.11
N ALA A 263 11.27 25.17 0.54
CA ALA A 263 10.17 25.63 -0.31
C ALA A 263 10.66 26.47 -1.51
N GLU A 264 11.75 27.21 -1.35
CA GLU A 264 12.37 28.09 -2.34
C GLU A 264 12.88 27.32 -3.57
N GLY A 265 13.24 26.04 -3.39
CA GLY A 265 13.70 25.17 -4.48
C GLY A 265 12.58 24.53 -5.29
N ARG A 266 11.35 24.44 -4.76
CA ARG A 266 10.26 23.60 -5.32
C ARG A 266 9.91 23.93 -6.76
N ALA A 267 9.84 25.21 -7.13
CA ALA A 267 9.56 25.62 -8.50
C ALA A 267 10.62 25.13 -9.49
N LYS A 268 11.89 25.10 -9.09
CA LYS A 268 13.01 24.62 -9.92
C LYS A 268 12.98 23.11 -10.10
N PHE A 269 12.68 22.36 -9.03
CA PHE A 269 12.47 20.92 -9.11
C PHE A 269 11.29 20.57 -10.01
N ARG A 270 10.16 21.27 -9.86
CA ARG A 270 8.97 21.06 -10.69
C ARG A 270 9.28 21.30 -12.16
N ALA A 271 9.92 22.42 -12.50
CA ALA A 271 10.32 22.71 -13.87
C ALA A 271 11.27 21.63 -14.46
N ALA A 272 12.21 21.11 -13.66
CA ALA A 272 13.08 20.03 -14.09
C ALA A 272 12.31 18.73 -14.37
N PHE A 273 11.39 18.35 -13.49
CA PHE A 273 10.54 17.16 -13.68
C PHE A 273 9.63 17.31 -14.91
N ASP A 274 8.99 18.47 -15.09
CA ASP A 274 8.06 18.69 -16.18
C ASP A 274 8.77 18.66 -17.55
N ALA A 275 9.97 19.24 -17.64
CA ALA A 275 10.82 19.14 -18.83
C ALA A 275 11.22 17.69 -19.14
N PHE A 276 11.56 16.91 -18.10
CA PHE A 276 11.81 15.49 -18.24
C PHE A 276 10.56 14.74 -18.73
N ALA A 277 9.40 14.95 -18.11
CA ALA A 277 8.14 14.31 -18.46
C ALA A 277 7.74 14.58 -19.92
N VAL A 278 7.94 15.80 -20.41
CA VAL A 278 7.77 16.13 -21.84
C VAL A 278 8.75 15.34 -22.71
N SER A 279 10.03 15.27 -22.33
CA SER A 279 11.06 14.60 -23.12
C SER A 279 10.87 13.08 -23.24
N VAL A 280 10.22 12.45 -22.26
CA VAL A 280 9.97 11.00 -22.24
C VAL A 280 8.58 10.62 -22.69
N ARG A 281 7.66 11.57 -22.89
CA ARG A 281 6.28 11.27 -23.32
C ARG A 281 6.24 10.50 -24.63
N GLY A 282 6.93 10.97 -25.67
CA GLY A 282 7.01 10.29 -26.96
C GLY A 282 7.73 8.94 -26.88
N PRO A 283 8.99 8.90 -26.42
CA PRO A 283 9.75 7.65 -26.29
C PRO A 283 9.12 6.60 -25.35
N GLY A 284 8.34 7.04 -24.36
CA GLY A 284 7.64 6.18 -23.41
C GLY A 284 6.30 5.66 -23.92
N GLN A 285 5.77 6.16 -25.03
CA GLN A 285 4.59 5.59 -25.66
C GLN A 285 4.88 4.16 -26.14
N GLY A 286 3.96 3.24 -25.86
CA GLY A 286 4.09 1.83 -26.22
C GLY A 286 5.02 1.01 -25.32
N VAL A 287 5.73 1.63 -24.37
CA VAL A 287 6.50 0.89 -23.37
C VAL A 287 5.54 0.34 -22.32
N ILE A 288 5.49 -0.98 -22.22
CA ILE A 288 4.63 -1.71 -21.29
C ILE A 288 5.46 -2.31 -20.17
N LEU A 289 4.96 -2.23 -18.94
CA LEU A 289 5.55 -2.85 -17.76
C LEU A 289 5.15 -4.33 -17.66
N ARG A 290 5.92 -5.11 -16.91
CA ARG A 290 5.63 -6.52 -16.62
C ARG A 290 4.28 -6.75 -15.92
N ASN A 291 3.74 -5.73 -15.24
CA ASN A 291 2.40 -5.74 -14.67
C ASN A 291 1.31 -5.28 -15.65
N GLU A 292 1.61 -5.27 -16.96
CA GLU A 292 0.70 -4.96 -18.06
C GLU A 292 0.29 -3.48 -18.17
N MET A 293 0.84 -2.61 -17.33
CA MET A 293 0.50 -1.18 -17.33
C MET A 293 1.41 -0.37 -18.26
N PRO A 294 0.92 0.73 -18.87
CA PRO A 294 1.76 1.63 -19.65
C PRO A 294 2.80 2.36 -18.79
N TRP A 295 4.09 2.24 -19.12
CA TRP A 295 5.21 2.79 -18.35
C TRP A 295 5.06 4.30 -18.08
N PHE A 296 4.70 5.08 -19.10
CA PHE A 296 4.58 6.54 -18.95
C PHE A 296 3.43 6.93 -18.01
N GLN A 297 2.31 6.20 -18.06
CA GLN A 297 1.17 6.44 -17.16
C GLN A 297 1.57 6.15 -15.72
N VAL A 298 2.18 4.98 -15.47
CA VAL A 298 2.64 4.60 -14.12
C VAL A 298 3.70 5.57 -13.60
N MET A 299 4.65 6.01 -14.42
CA MET A 299 5.64 7.02 -14.04
C MET A 299 4.96 8.32 -13.59
N MET A 300 3.94 8.78 -14.30
CA MET A 300 3.22 10.00 -13.93
C MET A 300 2.44 9.83 -12.63
N VAL A 301 1.75 8.70 -12.42
CA VAL A 301 1.00 8.40 -11.19
C VAL A 301 1.93 8.22 -9.99
N MET A 302 2.98 7.43 -10.15
CA MET A 302 3.92 7.09 -9.09
C MET A 302 4.83 8.25 -8.69
N ILE A 303 5.25 9.10 -9.65
CA ILE A 303 6.33 10.07 -9.39
C ILE A 303 5.84 11.51 -9.47
N SER A 304 5.08 11.89 -10.50
CA SER A 304 4.87 13.32 -10.83
C SER A 304 4.32 14.14 -9.66
N ARG A 305 3.30 13.62 -8.97
CA ARG A 305 2.63 14.35 -7.88
C ARG A 305 3.51 14.45 -6.63
N VAL A 306 4.30 13.42 -6.35
CA VAL A 306 5.07 13.30 -5.10
C VAL A 306 6.52 13.77 -5.25
N ALA A 307 7.05 13.86 -6.47
CA ALA A 307 8.40 14.36 -6.72
C ALA A 307 8.63 15.75 -6.11
N VAL A 308 7.60 16.59 -6.13
CA VAL A 308 7.57 17.91 -5.51
C VAL A 308 6.16 18.16 -5.01
N ALA A 309 5.98 18.30 -3.69
CA ALA A 309 4.70 18.60 -3.10
C ALA A 309 4.11 19.90 -3.71
N PRO A 310 2.80 19.94 -4.00
CA PRO A 310 2.15 21.15 -4.46
C PRO A 310 2.30 22.26 -3.42
N ALA A 311 2.34 23.52 -3.87
CA ALA A 311 2.47 24.68 -2.98
C ALA A 311 1.36 24.70 -1.90
N ASP A 312 0.17 24.19 -2.23
CA ASP A 312 -0.97 24.05 -1.33
C ASP A 312 -1.15 22.60 -0.85
N ALA A 313 -0.74 22.31 0.38
CA ALA A 313 -0.84 20.98 1.01
C ALA A 313 -2.30 20.42 1.08
N ARG A 314 -3.32 21.28 0.99
CA ARG A 314 -4.74 20.88 1.01
C ARG A 314 -5.20 20.14 -0.26
N ALA A 315 -4.52 20.33 -1.39
CA ALA A 315 -4.87 19.66 -2.65
C ALA A 315 -4.40 18.19 -2.72
N ALA A 316 -3.61 17.72 -1.74
CA ALA A 316 -3.13 16.34 -1.67
C ALA A 316 -4.21 15.32 -1.20
N GLY A 317 -5.32 15.79 -0.63
CA GLY A 317 -6.30 14.95 0.09
C GLY A 317 -7.34 14.22 -0.76
N ARG A 318 -7.48 14.51 -2.05
CA ARG A 318 -8.40 13.77 -2.94
C ARG A 318 -7.60 12.96 -3.94
N ALA A 319 -7.45 11.67 -3.66
CA ALA A 319 -6.95 10.71 -4.63
C ALA A 319 -8.13 10.10 -5.40
N ALA A 320 -8.64 10.84 -6.38
CA ALA A 320 -9.37 10.23 -7.48
C ALA A 320 -8.33 9.87 -8.55
N GLY A 321 -8.00 8.57 -8.67
CA GLY A 321 -7.15 8.07 -9.76
C GLY A 321 -5.91 7.26 -9.38
N GLU A 322 -5.64 7.00 -8.09
CA GLU A 322 -4.48 6.18 -7.68
C GLU A 322 -4.80 4.68 -7.58
N TYR A 323 -6.02 4.27 -7.91
CA TYR A 323 -6.51 2.90 -7.70
C TYR A 323 -7.29 2.36 -8.91
N ALA A 324 -6.94 2.81 -10.11
CA ALA A 324 -7.42 2.26 -11.38
C ALA A 324 -6.32 1.40 -12.02
#